data_AF-A0A0B3ASU0-F1
#
_entry.id   AF-A0A0B3ASU0-F1
#
_cell.length_a   1.000
_cell.length_b   1.000
_cell.length_c   1.000
_cell.angle_alpha   90.00
_cell.angle_beta   90.00
_cell.angle_gamma   90.00
#
_symmetry.space_group_name_H-M   'P 1'
#
loop_
_entity.id
_entity.type
_entity.pdbx_description
1 polymer ?
#
loop_
_entity_poly.entity_id
_entity_poly.type
_entity_poly.pdbx_seq_one_letter_code
_entity_poly.pdbx_strand_id
1 'polypeptide(L)'
;MRDFAVNLAERLARKGARVDIPLVAAGALLHDVEKLRPNHVKAGHDFVKKAGYPEVAILVKRHGLENLNDPSYRPQSIEEKLVFYADKRVKDTAVTPLRERFDYIRKTYNYPSIEHEFTFAREIEEEFSSLLGESP
;
A
#
# COMPACT_ATOMS: atom_id res chain seq x y z
N MET A 1 5.92 1.41 8.72
CA MET A 1 4.72 1.47 7.86
C MET A 1 3.42 1.20 8.65
N ARG A 2 3.33 0.17 9.51
CA ARG A 2 2.04 -0.28 10.08
C ARG A 2 1.34 0.82 10.85
N ASP A 3 2.07 1.48 11.74
CA ASP A 3 1.49 2.50 12.60
C ASP A 3 0.99 3.70 11.79
N PHE A 4 1.66 4.04 10.68
CA PHE A 4 1.17 5.04 9.73
C PHE A 4 -0.13 4.57 9.04
N ALA A 5 -0.17 3.34 8.54
CA ALA A 5 -1.37 2.78 7.89
C ALA A 5 -2.57 2.74 8.84
N VAL A 6 -2.38 2.28 10.08
CA VAL A 6 -3.41 2.20 11.12
C VAL A 6 -3.86 3.60 11.55
N ASN A 7 -2.94 4.52 11.80
CA ASN A 7 -3.31 5.89 12.17
C ASN A 7 -4.14 6.58 11.08
N LEU A 8 -3.76 6.41 9.82
CA LEU A 8 -4.50 6.95 8.68
C LEU A 8 -5.88 6.28 8.54
N ALA A 9 -5.95 4.95 8.68
CA ALA A 9 -7.20 4.20 8.70
C ALA A 9 -8.17 4.70 9.79
N GLU A 10 -7.67 4.91 11.00
CA GLU A 10 -8.45 5.45 12.12
C GLU A 10 -8.94 6.88 11.87
N ARG A 11 -8.10 7.74 11.28
CA ARG A 11 -8.49 9.11 10.91
C ARG A 11 -9.62 9.10 9.88
N LEU A 12 -9.51 8.27 8.85
CA LEU A 12 -10.56 8.09 7.85
C LEU A 12 -11.85 7.52 8.47
N ALA A 13 -11.73 6.54 9.36
CA ALA A 13 -12.87 5.97 10.07
C ALA A 13 -13.60 7.02 10.93
N ARG A 14 -12.87 7.89 11.63
CA ARG A 14 -13.44 9.02 12.39
C ARG A 14 -14.18 10.02 11.50
N LYS A 15 -13.85 10.10 10.20
CA LYS A 15 -14.55 10.91 9.20
C LYS A 15 -15.73 10.19 8.53
N GLY A 16 -16.05 8.98 8.98
CA GLY A 16 -17.20 8.19 8.53
C GLY A 16 -16.90 7.19 7.42
N ALA A 17 -15.64 7.05 6.99
CA ALA A 17 -15.26 5.97 6.08
C ALA A 17 -15.41 4.60 6.75
N ARG A 18 -15.94 3.62 6.04
CA ARG A 18 -15.96 2.22 6.52
C ARG A 18 -14.60 1.61 6.20
N VAL A 19 -13.81 1.32 7.24
CA VAL A 19 -12.47 0.75 7.11
C VAL A 19 -12.31 -0.41 8.08
N ASP A 20 -11.90 -1.57 7.58
CA ASP A 20 -11.47 -2.67 8.44
C ASP A 20 -10.02 -2.45 8.92
N ILE A 21 -9.88 -1.81 10.08
CA ILE A 21 -8.58 -1.47 10.67
C ILE A 21 -7.74 -2.73 10.98
N PRO A 22 -8.29 -3.81 11.57
CA PRO A 22 -7.56 -5.07 11.71
C PRO A 22 -6.99 -5.61 10.39
N LEU A 23 -7.77 -5.57 9.30
CA LEU A 23 -7.32 -6.01 7.98
C LEU A 23 -6.18 -5.12 7.45
N VAL A 24 -6.29 -3.80 7.59
CA VAL A 24 -5.21 -2.86 7.25
C VAL A 24 -3.94 -3.18 8.04
N ALA A 25 -4.06 -3.40 9.35
CA ALA A 25 -2.93 -3.73 10.22
C ALA A 25 -2.25 -5.05 9.81
N ALA A 26 -3.03 -6.07 9.45
CA ALA A 26 -2.51 -7.36 9.01
C ALA A 26 -1.83 -7.26 7.64
N GLY A 27 -2.46 -6.61 6.66
CA GLY A 27 -1.89 -6.39 5.33
C GLY A 27 -0.61 -5.56 5.39
N ALA A 28 -0.61 -4.52 6.22
CA ALA A 28 0.57 -3.75 6.57
C ALA A 28 1.70 -4.64 7.12
N LEU A 29 1.45 -5.47 8.12
CA LEU A 29 2.49 -6.34 8.70
C LEU A 29 3.05 -7.36 7.69
N LEU A 30 2.22 -7.85 6.77
CA LEU A 30 2.54 -8.99 5.91
C LEU A 30 2.84 -8.64 4.44
N HIS A 31 2.73 -7.36 4.03
CA HIS A 31 2.87 -6.95 2.62
C HIS A 31 4.15 -7.50 1.95
N ASP A 32 5.28 -7.44 2.67
CA ASP A 32 6.60 -7.85 2.19
C ASP A 32 7.07 -9.19 2.79
N VAL A 33 6.16 -10.07 3.26
CA VAL A 33 6.52 -11.31 3.98
C VAL A 33 7.46 -12.24 3.20
N GLU A 34 7.42 -12.20 1.86
CA GLU A 34 8.30 -12.98 0.97
C GLU A 34 9.23 -12.08 0.14
N LYS A 35 9.63 -10.90 0.65
CA LYS A 35 10.43 -9.86 -0.07
C LYS A 35 11.67 -10.38 -0.81
N LEU A 36 12.30 -11.44 -0.32
CA LEU A 36 13.51 -12.00 -0.90
C LEU A 36 13.24 -13.00 -2.05
N ARG A 37 11.97 -13.31 -2.34
CA ARG A 37 11.58 -14.18 -3.44
C ARG A 37 11.41 -13.38 -4.74
N PRO A 38 11.71 -14.00 -5.90
CA PRO A 38 11.24 -13.48 -7.18
C PRO A 38 9.71 -13.36 -7.17
N ASN A 39 9.18 -12.26 -7.73
CA ASN A 39 7.75 -11.96 -7.72
C ASN A 39 7.17 -12.00 -6.29
N HIS A 40 7.82 -11.31 -5.34
CA HIS A 40 7.52 -11.41 -3.91
C HIS A 40 6.06 -11.16 -3.57
N VAL A 41 5.40 -10.27 -4.32
CA VAL A 41 3.97 -9.98 -4.24
C VAL A 41 3.13 -11.25 -4.43
N LYS A 42 3.43 -12.04 -5.48
CA LYS A 42 2.75 -13.30 -5.76
C LYS A 42 3.12 -14.38 -4.74
N ALA A 43 4.40 -14.50 -4.42
CA ALA A 43 4.87 -15.47 -3.42
C ALA A 43 4.23 -15.22 -2.05
N GLY A 44 4.17 -13.95 -1.62
CA GLY A 44 3.54 -13.51 -0.38
C GLY A 44 2.03 -13.74 -0.39
N HIS A 45 1.33 -13.44 -1.50
CA HIS A 45 -0.07 -13.79 -1.66
C HIS A 45 -0.31 -15.29 -1.46
N ASP A 46 0.45 -16.14 -2.17
CA ASP A 46 0.29 -17.59 -2.12
C ASP A 46 0.59 -18.13 -0.71
N PHE A 47 1.61 -17.59 -0.04
CA PHE A 47 1.98 -17.91 1.34
C PHE A 47 0.87 -17.56 2.33
N VAL A 48 0.41 -16.31 2.35
CA VAL A 48 -0.60 -15.82 3.29
C VAL A 48 -1.97 -16.48 3.05
N LYS A 49 -2.32 -16.71 1.77
CA LYS A 49 -3.54 -17.45 1.42
C LYS A 49 -3.50 -18.89 1.91
N LYS A 50 -2.37 -19.58 1.72
CA LYS A 50 -2.18 -20.97 2.20
C LYS A 50 -2.22 -21.06 3.73
N ALA A 51 -1.81 -20.00 4.43
CA ALA A 51 -1.91 -19.90 5.88
C ALA A 51 -3.35 -19.65 6.40
N GLY A 52 -4.34 -19.50 5.50
CA GLY A 52 -5.76 -19.35 5.88
C GLY A 52 -6.26 -17.90 5.95
N TYR A 53 -5.50 -16.93 5.43
CA TYR A 53 -5.85 -15.51 5.47
C TYR A 53 -6.05 -14.93 4.05
N PRO A 54 -7.09 -15.37 3.32
CA PRO A 54 -7.29 -14.99 1.92
C PRO A 54 -7.50 -13.47 1.72
N GLU A 55 -8.15 -12.79 2.66
CA GLU A 55 -8.39 -11.35 2.58
C GLU A 55 -7.09 -10.57 2.68
N VAL A 56 -6.24 -10.90 3.67
CA VAL A 56 -4.91 -10.32 3.83
C VAL A 56 -4.03 -10.61 2.61
N ALA A 57 -4.13 -11.81 2.03
CA ALA A 57 -3.39 -12.18 0.83
C ALA A 57 -3.70 -11.26 -0.37
N ILE A 58 -4.94 -10.74 -0.48
CA ILE A 58 -5.28 -9.76 -1.53
C ILE A 58 -4.54 -8.44 -1.31
N LEU A 59 -4.45 -7.95 -0.07
CA LEU A 59 -3.67 -6.74 0.24
C LEU A 59 -2.19 -6.94 -0.09
N VAL A 60 -1.64 -8.12 0.24
CA VAL A 60 -0.28 -8.51 -0.16
C VAL A 60 -0.14 -8.54 -1.68
N LYS A 61 -1.10 -9.09 -2.42
CA LYS A 61 -1.04 -9.14 -3.88
C LYS A 61 -1.09 -7.75 -4.53
N ARG A 62 -1.76 -6.79 -3.90
CA ARG A 62 -2.09 -5.49 -4.49
C ARG A 62 -1.22 -4.32 -4.01
N HIS A 63 -0.28 -4.54 -3.09
CA HIS A 63 0.60 -3.46 -2.59
C HIS A 63 1.73 -3.06 -3.55
N GLY A 64 2.07 -3.94 -4.50
CA GLY A 64 3.21 -3.78 -5.40
C GLY A 64 3.00 -2.66 -6.43
N LEU A 65 4.10 -2.20 -7.01
CA LEU A 65 4.07 -1.25 -8.14
C LEU A 65 3.88 -1.94 -9.49
N GLU A 66 4.14 -3.24 -9.54
CA GLU A 66 4.05 -4.06 -10.74
C GLU A 66 2.59 -4.22 -11.15
N ASN A 67 2.30 -4.09 -12.45
CA ASN A 67 0.99 -4.37 -13.03
C ASN A 67 -0.17 -3.50 -12.51
N LEU A 68 0.07 -2.22 -12.18
CA LEU A 68 -1.00 -1.28 -11.82
C LEU A 68 -2.07 -1.06 -12.91
N ASN A 69 -1.77 -1.44 -14.16
CA ASN A 69 -2.75 -1.45 -15.26
C ASN A 69 -3.68 -2.67 -15.25
N ASP A 70 -3.36 -3.71 -14.46
CA ASP A 70 -4.21 -4.89 -14.27
C ASP A 70 -5.05 -4.73 -12.98
N PRO A 71 -6.39 -4.67 -13.07
CA PRO A 71 -7.28 -4.61 -11.90
C PRO A 71 -7.09 -5.77 -10.90
N SER A 72 -6.48 -6.87 -11.33
CA SER A 72 -6.15 -8.01 -10.48
C SER A 72 -4.99 -7.73 -9.51
N TYR A 73 -4.16 -6.73 -9.80
CA TYR A 73 -2.98 -6.32 -9.03
C TYR A 73 -3.05 -4.88 -8.53
N ARG A 74 -3.92 -4.04 -9.12
CA ARG A 74 -4.15 -2.67 -8.66
C ARG A 74 -5.02 -2.63 -7.39
N PRO A 75 -4.68 -1.83 -6.36
CA PRO A 75 -5.57 -1.55 -5.22
C PRO A 75 -6.97 -1.08 -5.65
N GLN A 76 -7.99 -1.68 -5.05
CA GLN A 76 -9.41 -1.42 -5.30
C GLN A 76 -10.12 -0.91 -4.03
N SER A 77 -10.00 -1.64 -2.92
CA SER A 77 -10.65 -1.27 -1.65
C SER A 77 -9.88 -0.17 -0.90
N ILE A 78 -10.53 0.46 0.08
CA ILE A 78 -9.88 1.44 0.95
C ILE A 78 -8.72 0.82 1.74
N GLU A 79 -8.85 -0.43 2.19
CA GLU A 79 -7.81 -1.16 2.91
C GLU A 79 -6.60 -1.46 2.02
N GLU A 80 -6.85 -1.89 0.77
CA GLU A 80 -5.80 -2.13 -0.22
C GLU A 80 -5.04 -0.84 -0.55
N LYS A 81 -5.78 0.27 -0.76
CA LYS A 81 -5.20 1.60 -1.00
C LYS A 81 -4.39 2.09 0.20
N LEU A 82 -4.87 1.87 1.42
CA LEU A 82 -4.18 2.24 2.66
C LEU A 82 -2.84 1.54 2.80
N VAL A 83 -2.79 0.22 2.57
CA VAL A 83 -1.53 -0.54 2.64
C VAL A 83 -0.58 -0.14 1.53
N PHE A 84 -1.07 -0.01 0.29
CA PHE A 84 -0.28 0.47 -0.84
C PHE A 84 0.34 1.83 -0.54
N TYR A 85 -0.49 2.80 -0.14
CA TYR A 85 -0.08 4.18 0.10
C TYR A 85 0.89 4.28 1.29
N ALA A 86 0.63 3.55 2.38
CA ALA A 86 1.51 3.54 3.55
C ALA A 86 2.92 3.04 3.22
N ASP A 87 3.06 2.00 2.39
CA ASP A 87 4.39 1.55 1.91
C ASP A 87 5.09 2.62 1.05
N LYS A 88 4.33 3.40 0.29
CA LYS A 88 4.85 4.53 -0.51
C LYS A 88 4.99 5.84 0.27
N ARG A 89 4.69 5.85 1.57
CA ARG A 89 4.88 7.00 2.46
C ARG A 89 5.91 6.75 3.54
N VAL A 90 6.26 5.50 3.82
CA VAL A 90 7.22 5.17 4.87
C VAL A 90 8.48 4.56 4.27
N LYS A 91 9.61 5.13 4.65
CA LYS A 91 10.93 4.56 4.42
C LYS A 91 11.57 4.27 5.77
N ASP A 92 11.98 3.02 5.98
CA ASP A 92 12.47 2.53 7.27
C ASP A 92 11.43 2.80 8.37
N THR A 93 11.67 3.82 9.20
CA THR A 93 10.77 4.23 10.30
C THR A 93 10.16 5.62 10.12
N ALA A 94 10.49 6.33 9.04
CA ALA A 94 10.10 7.72 8.85
C ALA A 94 9.06 7.88 7.72
N VAL A 95 8.10 8.78 7.94
CA VAL A 95 7.20 9.24 6.88
C VAL A 95 7.98 10.20 5.99
N THR A 96 8.00 9.94 4.68
CA THR A 96 8.69 10.74 3.67
C THR A 96 7.69 11.38 2.71
N PRO A 97 7.99 12.55 2.12
CA PRO A 97 7.23 13.08 1.01
C PRO A 97 7.06 12.03 -0.10
N LEU A 98 5.87 11.96 -0.69
CA LEU A 98 5.55 10.95 -1.70
C LEU A 98 6.56 10.95 -2.85
N ARG A 99 6.87 12.13 -3.40
CA ARG A 99 7.87 12.28 -4.48
C ARG A 99 9.25 11.74 -4.10
N GLU A 100 9.71 12.04 -2.89
CA GLU A 100 11.01 11.58 -2.39
C GLU A 100 11.05 10.05 -2.27
N ARG A 101 9.97 9.43 -1.77
CA ARG A 101 9.87 7.96 -1.69
C ARG A 101 9.94 7.34 -3.08
N PHE A 102 9.21 7.89 -4.04
CA PHE A 102 9.20 7.39 -5.42
C PHE A 102 10.55 7.56 -6.12
N ASP A 103 11.25 8.68 -5.89
CA ASP A 103 12.62 8.87 -6.38
C ASP A 103 13.61 7.86 -5.80
N TYR A 104 13.46 7.54 -4.51
CA TYR A 104 14.22 6.48 -3.88
C TYR A 104 13.91 5.11 -4.52
N ILE A 105 12.63 4.73 -4.66
CA ILE A 105 12.23 3.45 -5.28
C ILE A 105 12.82 3.34 -6.69
N ARG A 106 12.65 4.38 -7.50
CA ARG A 106 13.13 4.40 -8.88
C ARG A 106 14.64 4.15 -8.95
N LYS A 107 15.42 4.83 -8.09
CA LYS A 107 16.88 4.66 -8.03
C LYS A 107 17.29 3.29 -7.50
N THR A 108 16.68 2.83 -6.41
CA THR A 108 17.03 1.57 -5.75
C THR A 108 16.72 0.35 -6.61
N TYR A 109 15.59 0.35 -7.31
CA TYR A 109 15.14 -0.77 -8.13
C TYR A 109 15.35 -0.55 -9.64
N ASN A 110 16.07 0.51 -10.02
CA ASN A 110 16.46 0.85 -11.38
C ASN A 110 15.29 0.90 -12.39
N TYR A 111 14.16 1.50 -11.98
CA TYR A 111 13.03 1.74 -12.88
C TYR A 111 13.40 2.82 -13.92
N PRO A 112 13.14 2.58 -15.23
CA PRO A 112 13.37 3.59 -16.27
C PRO A 112 12.51 4.86 -16.06
N SER A 113 11.27 4.66 -15.63
CA SER A 113 10.32 5.69 -15.21
C SER A 113 9.47 5.13 -14.07
N ILE A 114 8.95 6.01 -13.22
CA ILE A 114 8.04 5.66 -12.12
C ILE A 114 6.82 6.60 -12.05
N GLU A 115 6.62 7.41 -13.10
CA GLU A 115 5.64 8.51 -13.07
C GLU A 115 4.20 8.01 -13.13
N HIS A 116 3.94 6.88 -13.78
CA HIS A 116 2.62 6.27 -13.79
C HIS A 116 2.22 5.81 -12.38
N GLU A 117 3.12 5.10 -11.70
CA GLU A 117 2.95 4.61 -10.34
C GLU A 117 2.84 5.77 -9.33
N PHE A 118 3.65 6.81 -9.53
CA PHE A 118 3.60 8.04 -8.72
C PHE A 118 2.25 8.75 -8.88
N THR A 119 1.76 8.86 -10.12
CA THR A 119 0.45 9.46 -10.40
C THR A 119 -0.67 8.68 -9.71
N PHE A 120 -0.63 7.34 -9.77
CA PHE A 120 -1.61 6.52 -9.06
C PHE A 120 -1.56 6.69 -7.53
N ALA A 121 -0.35 6.77 -6.95
CA ALA A 121 -0.23 7.04 -5.52
C ALA A 121 -0.72 8.45 -5.14
N ARG A 122 -0.56 9.42 -6.04
CA ARG A 122 -1.10 10.79 -5.91
C ARG A 122 -2.62 10.83 -5.96
N GLU A 123 -3.25 10.05 -6.85
CA GLU A 123 -4.71 9.88 -6.89
C GLU A 123 -5.23 9.36 -5.53
N ILE A 124 -4.54 8.39 -4.93
CA ILE A 124 -4.89 7.89 -3.58
C ILE A 124 -4.68 8.96 -2.51
N GLU A 125 -3.58 9.73 -2.57
CA GLU A 125 -3.31 10.83 -1.64
C GLU A 125 -4.42 11.89 -1.70
N GLU A 126 -4.90 12.22 -2.90
CA GLU A 126 -6.00 13.16 -3.13
C GLU A 126 -7.35 12.62 -2.64
N GLU A 127 -7.65 11.34 -2.87
CA GLU A 127 -8.83 10.66 -2.33
C GLU A 127 -8.85 10.73 -0.80
N PHE A 128 -7.74 10.36 -0.15
CA PHE A 128 -7.62 10.44 1.31
C PHE A 128 -7.67 11.88 1.82
N SER A 129 -7.06 12.83 1.10
CA SER A 129 -7.13 14.25 1.46
C SER A 129 -8.57 14.77 1.45
N SER A 130 -9.34 14.37 0.43
CA SER A 130 -10.75 14.75 0.28
C SER A 130 -11.60 14.19 1.43
N LEU A 131 -11.38 12.92 1.81
CA LEU A 131 -12.10 12.29 2.92
C LEU A 131 -11.73 12.89 4.29
N LEU A 132 -10.48 13.33 4.47
CA LEU A 132 -10.01 13.92 5.73
C LEU A 132 -10.35 15.40 5.87
N GLY A 133 -10.34 16.15 4.77
CA GLY A 133 -10.36 17.62 4.75
C GLY A 133 -8.99 18.25 5.04
N GLU A 134 -7.93 17.45 5.03
CA GLU A 134 -6.53 17.84 5.28
C GLU A 134 -5.60 16.82 4.61
N SER A 135 -4.30 17.09 4.60
CA SER A 135 -3.33 16.14 4.05
C SER A 135 -3.23 14.85 4.91
N PRO A 136 -3.14 13.66 4.30
CA PRO A 136 -2.96 12.37 4.98
C PRO A 136 -1.66 12.25 5.78
#